data_AF-A0A7S2GQ55-F1
#
_entry.id   AF-A0A7S2GQ55-F1
#
_cell.length_a   1.000
_cell.length_b   1.000
_cell.length_c   1.000
_cell.angle_alpha   90.00
_cell.angle_beta   90.00
_cell.angle_gamma   90.00
#
_symmetry.space_group_name_H-M   'P 1'
#
loop_
_entity.id
_entity.type
_entity.pdbx_description
1 polymer ?
#
loop_
_entity_poly.entity_id
_entity_poly.type
_entity_poly.pdbx_seq_one_letter_code
_entity_poly.pdbx_strand_id
1 'polypeptide(L)'
;ADVVALVDAIAPCWKKPAGEVPDLDVAKLFETLKRVATECRKMEKYTTVDKDLQALLSIATATPWFSKEQTEEIDEWLEEVSGAEDDWMSRFPEADLKDVVMKKLKCKDVGEYSQDKVGKAISLEYQGGNYGAGRHDGSLHITDDSLRLYDYREPGKYLVWLDELPEDCADLGRCLASSNWDIAWDEGEG
;
A
#
# COMPACT_ATOMS: atom_id res chain seq x y z
N ALA A 1 -5.62 -24.46 -10.29
CA ALA A 1 -4.15 -24.53 -10.35
C ALA A 1 -3.66 -23.75 -9.16
N ASP A 2 -2.69 -24.26 -8.41
CA ASP A 2 -2.15 -23.59 -7.24
C ASP A 2 -1.27 -22.42 -7.72
N VAL A 3 -1.58 -21.20 -7.29
CA VAL A 3 -0.84 -19.98 -7.66
C VAL A 3 0.61 -20.09 -7.19
N VAL A 4 0.86 -20.74 -6.05
CA VAL A 4 2.21 -20.98 -5.51
C VAL A 4 3.04 -21.81 -6.48
N ALA A 5 2.46 -22.88 -7.04
CA ALA A 5 3.16 -23.73 -8.01
C ALA A 5 3.47 -23.02 -9.33
N LEU A 6 2.68 -22.00 -9.71
CA LEU A 6 2.97 -21.17 -10.87
C LEU A 6 4.09 -20.17 -10.58
N VAL A 7 4.07 -19.52 -9.41
CA VAL A 7 5.13 -18.62 -8.98
C VAL A 7 6.48 -19.34 -8.91
N ASP A 8 6.53 -20.54 -8.32
CA ASP A 8 7.76 -21.35 -8.22
C ASP A 8 8.31 -21.76 -9.60
N ALA A 9 7.44 -21.93 -10.60
CA ALA A 9 7.87 -22.26 -11.96
C ALA A 9 8.41 -21.03 -12.72
N ILE A 10 7.83 -19.85 -12.48
CA ILE A 10 8.12 -18.63 -13.24
C ILE A 10 9.28 -17.83 -12.62
N ALA A 11 9.24 -17.62 -11.30
CA ALA A 11 10.16 -16.73 -10.58
C ALA A 11 11.66 -17.09 -10.72
N PRO A 12 12.09 -18.35 -10.90
CA PRO A 12 13.51 -18.65 -11.10
C PRO A 12 14.03 -18.28 -12.50
N CYS A 13 13.14 -18.13 -13.48
CA CYS A 13 13.50 -18.09 -14.90
C CYS A 13 12.97 -16.87 -15.65
N TRP A 14 12.14 -16.01 -15.02
CA TRP A 14 11.38 -14.93 -15.67
C TRP A 14 12.20 -13.97 -16.56
N LYS A 15 13.50 -13.80 -16.29
CA LYS A 15 14.40 -12.95 -17.09
C LYS A 15 14.98 -13.64 -18.34
N LYS A 16 14.88 -14.97 -18.42
CA LYS A 16 15.44 -15.75 -19.53
C LYS A 16 14.50 -15.70 -20.74
N PRO A 17 15.00 -15.71 -21.98
CA PRO A 17 14.18 -15.93 -23.16
C PRO A 17 13.42 -17.26 -23.08
N ALA A 18 12.23 -17.35 -23.69
CA ALA A 18 11.39 -18.55 -23.59
C ALA A 18 12.10 -19.84 -24.05
N GLY A 19 12.92 -19.74 -25.10
CA GLY A 19 13.70 -20.87 -25.62
C GLY A 19 14.81 -21.38 -24.70
N GLU A 20 15.14 -20.66 -23.62
CA GLU A 20 16.15 -21.04 -22.62
C GLU A 20 15.53 -21.57 -21.31
N VAL A 21 14.20 -21.65 -21.25
CA VAL A 21 13.47 -22.19 -20.09
C VAL A 21 13.07 -23.64 -20.38
N PRO A 22 13.65 -24.63 -19.67
CA PRO A 22 13.29 -26.02 -19.87
C PRO A 22 11.80 -26.28 -19.64
N ASP A 23 11.18 -27.06 -20.52
CA ASP A 23 9.80 -27.51 -20.42
C ASP A 23 8.73 -26.38 -20.34
N LEU A 24 9.09 -25.16 -20.72
CA LEU A 24 8.16 -24.03 -20.77
C LEU A 24 7.18 -24.18 -21.92
N ASP A 25 5.93 -24.45 -21.57
CA ASP A 25 4.78 -24.37 -22.48
C ASP A 25 4.07 -23.02 -22.28
N VAL A 26 4.47 -22.03 -23.07
CA VAL A 26 3.93 -20.66 -23.01
C VAL A 26 2.41 -20.63 -23.24
N ALA A 27 1.90 -21.47 -24.15
CA ALA A 27 0.47 -21.52 -24.46
C ALA A 27 -0.32 -22.07 -23.28
N LYS A 28 0.15 -23.15 -22.65
CA LYS A 28 -0.48 -23.72 -21.46
C LYS A 28 -0.37 -22.80 -20.25
N LEU A 29 0.73 -22.07 -20.10
CA LEU A 29 0.90 -21.07 -19.06
C LEU A 29 -0.13 -19.94 -19.22
N PHE A 30 -0.25 -19.38 -20.44
CA PHE A 30 -1.23 -18.33 -20.73
C PHE A 30 -2.67 -18.78 -20.46
N GLU A 31 -3.07 -19.96 -20.94
CA GLU A 31 -4.39 -20.53 -20.67
C GLU A 31 -4.64 -20.74 -19.17
N THR A 32 -3.59 -21.10 -18.43
CA THR A 32 -3.69 -21.27 -16.97
C THR A 32 -3.90 -19.92 -16.29
N LEU A 33 -3.13 -18.88 -16.65
CA LEU A 33 -3.32 -17.52 -16.14
C LEU A 33 -4.72 -17.00 -16.45
N LYS A 34 -5.18 -17.15 -17.70
CA LYS A 34 -6.53 -16.76 -18.14
C LYS A 34 -7.62 -17.42 -17.33
N ARG A 35 -7.49 -18.72 -17.07
CA ARG A 35 -8.44 -19.45 -16.22
C ARG A 35 -8.43 -18.93 -14.78
N VAL A 36 -7.27 -18.70 -14.19
CA VAL A 36 -7.17 -18.17 -12.82
C VAL A 36 -7.79 -16.78 -12.73
N ALA A 37 -7.47 -15.87 -13.65
CA ALA A 37 -8.09 -14.54 -13.74
C ALA A 37 -9.61 -14.65 -13.88
N THR A 38 -10.10 -15.50 -14.81
CA THR A 38 -11.54 -15.70 -15.03
C THR A 38 -12.26 -16.27 -13.80
N GLU A 39 -11.63 -17.18 -13.06
CA GLU A 39 -12.21 -17.69 -11.80
C GLU A 39 -12.22 -16.62 -10.72
N CYS A 40 -11.18 -15.78 -10.62
CA CYS A 40 -11.17 -14.60 -9.76
C CYS A 40 -12.36 -13.68 -10.06
N ARG A 41 -12.66 -13.42 -11.35
CA ARG A 41 -13.82 -12.62 -11.77
C ARG A 41 -15.17 -13.20 -11.33
N LYS A 42 -15.28 -14.50 -11.10
CA LYS A 42 -16.53 -15.17 -10.66
C LYS A 42 -16.69 -15.20 -9.15
N MET A 43 -15.62 -14.95 -8.39
CA MET A 43 -15.71 -14.87 -6.94
C MET A 43 -16.31 -13.50 -6.59
N GLU A 44 -17.51 -13.47 -6.01
CA GLU A 44 -18.27 -12.27 -5.61
C GLU A 44 -17.54 -11.37 -4.55
N LYS A 45 -16.26 -11.61 -4.28
CA LYS A 45 -15.40 -10.85 -3.37
C LYS A 45 -14.34 -10.04 -4.13
N TYR A 46 -14.78 -9.20 -5.07
CA TYR A 46 -13.92 -8.16 -5.67
C TYR A 46 -13.44 -7.09 -4.68
N THR A 47 -13.81 -7.18 -3.41
CA THR A 47 -13.44 -6.24 -2.36
C THR A 47 -12.07 -6.54 -1.73
N THR A 48 -11.41 -7.65 -2.08
CA THR A 48 -10.10 -8.00 -1.53
C THR A 48 -9.12 -8.25 -2.67
N VAL A 49 -8.08 -7.40 -2.78
CA VAL A 49 -6.98 -7.57 -3.73
C VAL A 49 -6.29 -8.91 -3.48
N ASP A 50 -6.24 -9.77 -4.49
CA ASP A 50 -5.47 -11.02 -4.46
C ASP A 50 -4.00 -10.70 -4.78
N LYS A 51 -3.21 -10.46 -3.74
CA LYS A 51 -1.79 -10.08 -3.85
C LYS A 51 -0.96 -11.16 -4.55
N ASP A 52 -1.31 -12.43 -4.39
CA ASP A 52 -0.59 -13.54 -5.01
C ASP A 52 -0.86 -13.58 -6.52
N LEU A 53 -2.11 -13.35 -6.93
CA LEU A 53 -2.47 -13.22 -8.34
C LEU A 53 -1.88 -11.95 -8.96
N GLN A 54 -1.89 -10.82 -8.26
CA GLN A 54 -1.27 -9.56 -8.72
C GLN A 54 0.24 -9.74 -8.96
N ALA A 55 0.95 -10.35 -8.01
CA ALA A 55 2.38 -10.64 -8.15
C ALA A 55 2.65 -11.59 -9.32
N LEU A 56 1.83 -12.64 -9.47
CA LEU A 56 1.95 -13.59 -10.59
C LEU A 56 1.77 -12.90 -11.95
N LEU A 57 0.72 -12.09 -12.10
CA LEU A 57 0.44 -11.35 -13.33
C LEU A 57 1.53 -10.31 -13.64
N SER A 58 2.04 -9.61 -12.60
CA SER A 58 3.15 -8.66 -12.73
C SER A 58 4.46 -9.31 -13.20
N ILE A 59 4.76 -10.51 -12.71
CA ILE A 59 5.93 -11.26 -13.19
C ILE A 59 5.68 -11.73 -14.63
N ALA A 60 4.46 -12.20 -14.94
CA ALA A 60 4.11 -12.65 -16.29
C ALA A 60 4.29 -11.54 -17.34
N THR A 61 3.81 -10.32 -17.09
CA THR A 61 3.98 -9.16 -17.98
C THR A 61 5.43 -8.72 -18.13
N ALA A 62 6.25 -8.91 -17.09
CA ALA A 62 7.68 -8.63 -17.14
C ALA A 62 8.50 -9.70 -17.92
N THR A 63 7.92 -10.85 -18.26
CA THR A 63 8.63 -11.91 -18.98
C THR A 63 8.67 -11.66 -20.49
N PRO A 64 9.74 -12.08 -21.20
CA PRO A 64 9.82 -11.96 -22.66
C PRO A 64 9.11 -13.12 -23.39
N TRP A 65 8.23 -13.87 -22.71
CA TRP A 65 7.71 -15.16 -23.21
C TRP A 65 6.45 -15.01 -24.04
N PHE A 66 5.64 -14.01 -23.71
CA PHE A 66 4.32 -13.81 -24.30
C PHE A 66 4.41 -12.95 -25.57
N SER A 67 3.44 -13.12 -26.47
CA SER A 67 3.27 -12.19 -27.59
C SER A 67 2.84 -10.81 -27.07
N LYS A 68 2.89 -9.79 -27.93
CA LYS A 68 2.42 -8.44 -27.58
C LYS A 68 0.95 -8.47 -27.17
N GLU A 69 0.12 -9.17 -27.93
CA GLU A 69 -1.32 -9.31 -27.69
C GLU A 69 -1.59 -10.05 -26.37
N GLN A 70 -0.83 -11.11 -26.08
CA GLN A 70 -0.93 -11.82 -24.80
C GLN A 70 -0.50 -10.94 -23.63
N THR A 71 0.52 -10.11 -23.81
CA THR A 71 0.99 -9.18 -22.76
C THR A 71 -0.08 -8.12 -22.47
N GLU A 72 -0.70 -7.56 -23.51
CA GLU A 72 -1.83 -6.62 -23.38
C GLU A 72 -3.01 -7.26 -22.63
N GLU A 73 -3.39 -8.51 -22.95
CA GLU A 73 -4.43 -9.25 -22.20
C GLU A 73 -4.05 -9.46 -20.71
N ILE A 74 -2.79 -9.78 -20.41
CA ILE A 74 -2.34 -9.98 -19.03
C ILE A 74 -2.32 -8.65 -18.26
N ASP A 75 -1.90 -7.55 -18.90
CA ASP A 75 -1.94 -6.20 -18.31
C ASP A 75 -3.38 -5.80 -17.94
N GLU A 76 -4.36 -6.05 -18.81
CA GLU A 76 -5.77 -5.80 -18.50
C GLU A 76 -6.23 -6.60 -17.27
N TRP A 77 -5.83 -7.88 -17.15
CA TRP A 77 -6.16 -8.68 -15.97
C TRP A 77 -5.45 -8.17 -14.72
N LEU A 78 -4.22 -7.68 -14.85
CA LEU A 78 -3.47 -7.09 -13.75
C LEU A 78 -4.19 -5.84 -13.22
N GLU A 79 -4.67 -4.96 -14.10
CA GLU A 79 -5.46 -3.78 -13.73
C GLU A 79 -6.78 -4.14 -13.04
N GLU A 80 -7.45 -5.19 -13.52
CA GLU A 80 -8.68 -5.67 -12.89
C GLU A 80 -8.44 -6.29 -11.50
N VAL A 81 -7.35 -7.05 -11.34
CA VAL A 81 -7.03 -7.75 -10.08
C VAL A 81 -6.34 -6.84 -9.08
N SER A 82 -5.60 -5.81 -9.53
CA SER A 82 -5.16 -4.72 -8.66
C SER A 82 -6.34 -3.95 -8.06
N GLY A 83 -7.55 -4.20 -8.56
CA GLY A 83 -8.71 -3.36 -8.34
C GLY A 83 -8.47 -1.99 -8.94
N ALA A 84 -9.53 -1.20 -9.11
CA ALA A 84 -9.36 0.19 -8.76
C ALA A 84 -8.91 0.16 -7.29
N GLU A 85 -7.60 0.24 -7.02
CA GLU A 85 -7.12 0.49 -5.67
C GLU A 85 -8.00 1.61 -5.15
N ASP A 86 -8.66 1.36 -4.01
CA ASP A 86 -9.31 2.45 -3.31
C ASP A 86 -8.18 3.45 -3.03
N ASP A 87 -8.08 4.49 -3.87
CA ASP A 87 -7.11 5.57 -3.76
C ASP A 87 -7.54 6.42 -2.59
N TRP A 88 -7.55 5.80 -1.41
CA TRP A 88 -7.89 6.43 -0.15
C TRP A 88 -6.94 7.60 0.08
N MET A 89 -5.71 7.54 -0.44
CA MET A 89 -4.75 8.64 -0.39
C MET A 89 -5.27 9.90 -1.09
N SER A 90 -6.08 9.78 -2.14
CA SER A 90 -6.77 10.92 -2.78
C SER A 90 -7.78 11.63 -1.87
N ARG A 91 -8.27 10.95 -0.83
CA ARG A 91 -9.16 11.52 0.21
C ARG A 91 -8.40 12.37 1.22
N PHE A 92 -7.07 12.42 1.12
CA PHE A 92 -6.17 13.26 1.91
C PHE A 92 -5.39 14.25 1.03
N PRO A 93 -6.05 15.26 0.43
CA PRO A 93 -5.35 16.32 -0.30
C PRO A 93 -4.34 17.02 0.61
N GLU A 94 -3.13 17.27 0.10
CA GLU A 94 -2.02 17.86 0.86
C GLU A 94 -2.44 19.13 1.63
N ALA A 95 -3.14 20.06 0.96
CA ALA A 95 -3.55 21.32 1.56
C ALA A 95 -4.49 21.13 2.75
N ASP A 96 -5.47 20.22 2.62
CA ASP A 96 -6.45 19.94 3.67
C ASP A 96 -5.81 19.17 4.82
N LEU A 97 -4.93 18.23 4.51
CA LEU A 97 -4.17 17.48 5.49
C LEU A 97 -3.30 18.41 6.34
N LYS A 98 -2.55 19.32 5.68
CA LYS A 98 -1.73 20.33 6.34
C LYS A 98 -2.56 21.23 7.25
N ASP A 99 -3.71 21.70 6.78
CA ASP A 99 -4.62 22.54 7.56
C ASP A 99 -5.18 21.82 8.79
N VAL A 100 -5.60 20.56 8.63
CA VAL A 100 -6.11 19.74 9.75
C VAL A 100 -5.03 19.50 10.79
N VAL A 101 -3.82 19.10 10.38
CA VAL A 101 -2.70 18.87 11.30
C VAL A 101 -2.32 20.16 12.02
N MET A 102 -2.16 21.26 11.28
CA MET A 102 -1.86 22.59 11.85
C MET A 102 -2.88 23.01 12.91
N LYS A 103 -4.18 22.85 12.62
CA LYS A 103 -5.27 23.23 13.54
C LYS A 103 -5.38 22.32 14.76
N LYS A 104 -5.29 21.00 14.55
CA LYS A 104 -5.61 20.01 15.58
C LYS A 104 -4.45 19.78 16.53
N LEU A 105 -3.25 19.66 16.00
CA LEU A 105 -2.04 19.61 16.81
C LEU A 105 -1.61 21.00 17.30
N LYS A 106 -2.22 22.09 16.80
CA LYS A 106 -1.86 23.48 17.15
C LYS A 106 -0.37 23.75 16.88
N CYS A 107 0.11 23.23 15.75
CA CYS A 107 1.49 23.39 15.30
C CYS A 107 1.80 24.85 15.01
N LYS A 108 3.09 25.14 14.94
CA LYS A 108 3.62 26.42 14.51
C LYS A 108 3.84 26.46 13.01
N ASP A 109 4.22 25.31 12.45
CA ASP A 109 4.42 25.09 11.03
C ASP A 109 4.16 23.63 10.67
N VAL A 110 3.83 23.37 9.40
CA VAL A 110 3.65 22.03 8.84
C VAL A 110 4.46 21.96 7.54
N GLY A 111 5.45 21.08 7.53
CA GLY A 111 6.54 21.08 6.56
C GLY A 111 6.35 20.06 5.44
N GLU A 112 7.33 19.17 5.33
CA GLU A 112 7.44 18.20 4.24
C GLU A 112 6.27 17.23 4.23
N TYR A 113 5.69 17.05 3.04
CA TYR A 113 4.62 16.10 2.75
C TYR A 113 5.14 15.12 1.71
N SER A 114 4.96 13.83 1.98
CA SER A 114 5.34 12.77 1.05
C SER A 114 4.23 11.74 0.93
N GLN A 115 3.93 11.31 -0.29
CA GLN A 115 3.09 10.16 -0.58
C GLN A 115 3.93 9.05 -1.19
N ASP A 116 3.95 7.89 -0.55
CA ASP A 116 4.44 6.65 -1.12
C ASP A 116 3.25 5.82 -1.61
N LYS A 117 3.01 5.86 -2.93
CA LYS A 117 1.91 5.12 -3.55
C LYS A 117 2.12 3.60 -3.51
N VAL A 118 3.38 3.14 -3.51
CA VAL A 118 3.70 1.71 -3.51
C VAL A 118 3.57 1.16 -2.10
N GLY A 119 4.12 1.86 -1.12
CA GLY A 119 4.01 1.52 0.31
C GLY A 119 2.66 1.88 0.93
N LYS A 120 1.75 2.51 0.18
CA LYS A 120 0.45 3.02 0.64
C LYS A 120 0.59 3.84 1.93
N ALA A 121 1.43 4.86 1.87
CA ALA A 121 1.73 5.68 3.04
C ALA A 121 1.72 7.17 2.71
N ILE A 122 1.16 7.97 3.61
CA ILE A 122 1.29 9.42 3.64
C ILE A 122 2.10 9.78 4.88
N SER A 123 3.15 10.59 4.71
CA SER A 123 3.93 11.14 5.81
C SER A 123 3.94 12.66 5.75
N LEU A 124 3.83 13.31 6.91
CA LEU A 124 3.76 14.76 7.03
C LEU A 124 4.51 15.24 8.28
N GLU A 125 5.51 16.09 8.10
CA GLU A 125 6.26 16.68 9.21
C GLU A 125 5.57 17.92 9.79
N TYR A 126 5.73 18.13 11.09
CA TYR A 126 5.23 19.32 11.79
C TYR A 126 6.22 19.87 12.82
N GLN A 127 6.12 21.17 13.08
CA GLN A 127 6.90 21.86 14.11
C GLN A 127 6.03 22.44 15.22
N GLY A 128 6.44 22.24 16.47
CA GLY A 128 5.78 22.78 17.66
C GLY A 128 4.36 22.27 17.89
N GLY A 129 4.04 21.08 17.38
CA GLY A 129 2.77 20.40 17.60
C GLY A 129 2.59 20.02 19.08
N ASN A 130 1.36 20.09 19.56
CA ASN A 130 1.00 19.81 20.95
C ASN A 130 0.09 18.60 21.02
N TYR A 131 0.67 17.46 21.41
CA TYR A 131 -0.07 16.22 21.57
C TYR A 131 0.57 15.33 22.63
N GLY A 132 -0.21 14.83 23.59
CA GLY A 132 0.25 13.96 24.69
C GLY A 132 1.30 14.60 25.62
N ALA A 133 2.56 14.63 25.17
CA ALA A 133 3.78 14.97 25.92
C ALA A 133 4.20 16.46 25.81
N GLY A 134 3.27 17.35 25.48
CA GLY A 134 3.53 18.79 25.30
C GLY A 134 4.01 19.16 23.90
N ARG A 135 4.60 20.36 23.76
CA ARG A 135 5.02 20.90 22.45
C ARG A 135 6.29 20.24 21.93
N HIS A 136 6.25 19.74 20.70
CA HIS A 136 7.37 19.07 20.05
C HIS A 136 7.27 19.11 18.52
N ASP A 137 8.38 18.81 17.88
CA ASP A 137 8.46 18.58 16.44
C ASP A 137 8.33 17.07 16.20
N GLY A 138 7.77 16.69 15.05
CA GLY A 138 7.45 15.29 14.80
C GLY A 138 6.88 15.06 13.42
N SER A 139 6.34 13.86 13.21
CA SER A 139 5.69 13.47 11.95
C SER A 139 4.40 12.71 12.19
N LEU A 140 3.45 12.90 11.29
CA LEU A 140 2.22 12.12 11.17
C LEU A 140 2.41 11.13 10.02
N HIS A 141 2.11 9.85 10.26
CA HIS A 141 2.14 8.80 9.26
C HIS A 141 0.77 8.12 9.18
N ILE A 142 0.21 8.06 7.98
CA ILE A 142 -1.05 7.37 7.67
C ILE A 142 -0.73 6.25 6.70
N THR A 143 -1.04 5.01 7.06
CA THR A 143 -0.88 3.82 6.21
C THR A 143 -2.23 3.12 6.02
N ASP A 144 -2.26 2.05 5.24
CA ASP A 144 -3.45 1.21 5.09
C ASP A 144 -3.83 0.45 6.38
N ASP A 145 -2.90 0.31 7.31
CA ASP A 145 -3.05 -0.46 8.55
C ASP A 145 -2.90 0.35 9.84
N SER A 146 -2.43 1.60 9.79
CA SER A 146 -2.12 2.36 11.00
C SER A 146 -2.14 3.88 10.82
N LEU A 147 -2.36 4.57 11.94
CA LEU A 147 -2.18 6.00 12.07
C LEU A 147 -1.21 6.26 13.23
N ARG A 148 -0.08 6.91 12.94
CA ARG A 148 1.03 7.08 13.88
C ARG A 148 1.47 8.54 13.99
N LEU A 149 1.84 8.95 15.20
CA LEU A 149 2.45 10.24 15.51
C LEU A 149 3.80 10.04 16.18
N TYR A 150 4.87 10.51 15.55
CA TYR A 150 6.23 10.42 16.07
C TYR A 150 6.63 11.69 16.80
N ASP A 151 7.34 11.55 17.92
CA ASP A 151 7.96 12.66 18.65
C ASP A 151 9.48 12.60 18.44
N TYR A 152 10.04 13.58 17.72
CA TYR A 152 11.47 13.59 17.41
C TYR A 152 12.38 13.75 18.65
N ARG A 153 11.83 14.06 19.83
CA ARG A 153 12.56 14.05 21.10
C ARG A 153 12.82 12.65 21.64
N GLU A 154 12.01 11.68 21.24
CA GLU A 154 12.09 10.27 21.67
C GLU A 154 12.16 9.37 20.42
N PRO A 155 13.34 9.24 19.78
CA PRO A 155 13.51 8.38 18.61
C PRO A 155 13.01 6.96 18.85
N GLY A 156 12.34 6.38 17.85
CA GLY A 156 11.75 5.04 17.93
C GLY A 156 10.43 4.96 18.72
N LYS A 157 10.05 6.02 19.46
CA LYS A 157 8.76 6.09 20.16
C LYS A 157 7.71 6.80 19.31
N TYR A 158 6.51 6.24 19.26
CA TYR A 158 5.38 6.86 18.59
C TYR A 158 4.07 6.60 19.33
N LEU A 159 3.08 7.43 19.04
CA LEU A 159 1.69 7.19 19.40
C LEU A 159 1.00 6.49 18.25
N VAL A 160 0.27 5.42 18.55
CA VAL A 160 -0.54 4.67 17.59
C VAL A 160 -2.02 4.81 17.91
N TRP A 161 -2.83 5.06 16.88
CA TRP A 161 -4.28 5.13 17.00
C TRP A 161 -4.87 3.74 17.23
N LEU A 162 -5.86 3.64 18.13
CA LEU A 162 -6.41 2.35 18.57
C LEU A 162 -7.79 2.00 17.99
N ASP A 163 -8.43 2.93 17.28
CA ASP A 163 -9.77 2.76 16.70
C ASP A 163 -9.69 2.64 15.17
N GLU A 164 -10.86 2.70 14.51
CA GLU A 164 -11.01 2.77 13.07
C GLU A 164 -10.16 3.90 12.47
N LEU A 165 -9.43 3.57 11.39
CA LEU A 165 -8.58 4.52 10.67
C LEU A 165 -9.42 5.63 10.02
N PRO A 166 -8.87 6.86 9.91
CA PRO A 166 -9.60 7.94 9.28
C PRO A 166 -9.84 7.66 7.79
N GLU A 167 -11.07 7.86 7.33
CA GLU A 167 -11.41 7.72 5.91
C GLU A 167 -11.10 8.99 5.09
N ASP A 168 -10.99 10.14 5.76
CA ASP A 168 -10.70 11.45 5.18
C ASP A 168 -10.07 12.44 6.18
N CYS A 169 -9.80 13.67 5.72
CA CYS A 169 -9.24 14.75 6.54
C CYS A 169 -10.14 15.17 7.72
N ALA A 170 -11.48 15.09 7.60
CA ALA A 170 -12.38 15.44 8.69
C ALA A 170 -12.27 14.41 9.82
N ASP A 171 -12.19 13.14 9.45
CA ASP A 171 -12.05 11.99 10.34
C ASP A 171 -10.69 11.97 11.02
N LEU A 172 -9.63 12.27 10.28
CA LEU A 172 -8.32 12.52 10.88
C LEU A 172 -8.41 13.62 11.93
N GLY A 173 -9.14 14.70 11.66
CA GLY A 173 -9.38 15.76 12.61
C GLY A 173 -10.15 15.33 13.87
N ARG A 174 -10.91 14.23 13.81
CA ARG A 174 -11.53 13.57 14.97
C ARG A 174 -10.50 12.71 15.72
N CYS A 175 -9.72 11.90 15.01
CA CYS A 175 -8.65 11.07 15.59
C CYS A 175 -7.63 11.92 16.38
N LEU A 176 -7.11 12.98 15.76
CA LEU A 176 -6.13 13.90 16.37
C LEU A 176 -6.71 14.72 17.54
N ALA A 177 -8.03 14.78 17.71
CA ALA A 177 -8.68 15.44 18.84
C ALA A 177 -9.06 14.47 19.97
N SER A 178 -9.00 13.16 19.70
CA SER A 178 -9.34 12.11 20.66
C SER A 178 -8.19 11.87 21.64
N SER A 179 -8.46 11.11 22.70
CA SER A 179 -7.47 10.59 23.63
C SER A 179 -7.14 9.11 23.40
N ASN A 180 -7.70 8.48 22.36
CA ASN A 180 -7.59 7.05 22.12
C ASN A 180 -6.32 6.65 21.36
N TRP A 181 -5.17 6.87 22.01
CA TRP A 181 -3.84 6.59 21.47
C TRP A 181 -3.04 5.80 22.49
N ASP A 182 -2.21 4.86 22.04
CA ASP A 182 -1.24 4.17 22.89
C ASP A 182 0.18 4.52 22.49
N ILE A 183 1.12 4.31 23.42
CA ILE A 183 2.55 4.45 23.17
C ILE A 183 3.08 3.12 22.65
N ALA A 184 3.73 3.16 21.49
CA ALA A 184 4.43 2.04 20.90
C ALA A 184 5.88 2.42 20.57
N TRP A 185 6.68 1.40 20.25
CA TRP A 185 8.08 1.53 19.89
C TRP A 185 8.36 0.76 18.60
N ASP A 186 9.26 1.26 17.77
CA ASP A 186 9.71 0.51 16.60
C ASP A 186 10.42 -0.78 17.06
N GLU A 187 10.00 -1.92 16.54
CA GLU A 187 10.60 -3.22 16.85
C GLU A 187 12.03 -3.27 16.28
N GLY A 188 13.00 -2.85 17.09
CA GLY A 188 14.41 -2.73 16.71
C GLY A 188 15.27 -2.03 17.76
N GLU A 189 14.69 -1.28 18.68
CA GLU A 189 15.39 -0.68 19.83
C GLU A 189 14.64 -0.98 21.14
N GLY A 190 14.83 -2.20 21.64
CA GLY A 190 14.34 -2.68 22.94
C GLY A 190 14.95 -4.01 23.34
#